data_AF-A0AAD8RNH1-F1
#
_entry.id   AF-A0AAD8RNH1-F1
#
_cell.length_a   1.000
_cell.length_b   1.000
_cell.length_c   1.000
_cell.angle_alpha   90.00
_cell.angle_beta   90.00
_cell.angle_gamma   90.00
#
_symmetry.space_group_name_H-M   'P 1'
#
loop_
_entity.id
_entity.type
_entity.pdbx_description
1 polymer ?
#
loop_
_entity_poly.entity_id
_entity_poly.type
_entity_poly.pdbx_seq_one_letter_code
_entity_poly.pdbx_strand_id
1 'polypeptide(L)'
;MATSLAAAPAAETALGDLPEDALLAILAFLAPPDAAAAACACRALAGAASSPELPLALALRLGLPPPRRSPEACPASARRLFRSLHRLRRLLGLWRRLPSSHAASPSLAAFEWAPRATLAASLLAPATHGLAVSKSPFVTVSIAESGDTVAALGEVPVCVNFVGDNHIVVEAASGEDEGEEMQGGSPPEEMYMHFANRRSPGAGRRRRERLGRRKGGRMEAQHFVRIPDAEPTKARPLQGLWKGICENRTLEFYLVTYDDIGGVTCRRVSETKGHNSGYSPLFWTTNATFLEPPFSEQELDRYSCCEHIQVVTSGHTEVQSKGVSRIMCINSSYDLVDPHSSAPLDDMRNLEGRIWLYDDGTFGFGFTGSNSIIDLRHVSLDGCIVDTS
;
A
#
# COMPACT_ATOMS: atom_id res chain seq x y z
N MET A 1 -37.68 38.24 39.79
CA MET A 1 -36.85 37.11 40.25
C MET A 1 -36.41 36.34 39.01
N ALA A 2 -35.17 36.53 38.58
CA ALA A 2 -34.56 35.76 37.51
C ALA A 2 -33.34 35.07 38.12
N THR A 3 -33.49 33.78 38.39
CA THR A 3 -32.41 32.89 38.85
C THR A 3 -31.44 32.69 37.69
N SER A 4 -30.25 33.26 37.84
CA SER A 4 -29.08 32.92 37.01
C SER A 4 -28.71 31.46 37.28
N LEU A 5 -28.88 30.60 36.27
CA LEU A 5 -28.21 29.30 36.25
C LEU A 5 -26.72 29.58 36.00
N ALA A 6 -25.93 29.57 37.07
CA ALA A 6 -24.49 29.45 36.95
C ALA A 6 -24.17 28.08 36.35
N ALA A 7 -23.62 28.07 35.13
CA ALA A 7 -23.01 26.88 34.56
C ALA A 7 -21.89 26.41 35.50
N ALA A 8 -21.97 25.16 35.96
CA ALA A 8 -20.90 24.52 36.71
C ALA A 8 -19.60 24.57 35.88
N PRO A 9 -18.43 24.79 36.51
CA PRO A 9 -17.17 24.75 35.78
C PRO A 9 -17.00 23.34 35.22
N ALA A 10 -16.78 23.23 33.91
CA ALA A 10 -16.34 21.97 33.33
C ALA A 10 -15.04 21.58 34.05
N ALA A 11 -15.06 20.47 34.77
CA ALA A 11 -13.86 19.95 35.41
C ALA A 11 -12.84 19.70 34.29
N GLU A 12 -11.75 20.48 34.27
CA GLU A 12 -10.61 20.21 33.40
C GLU A 12 -10.01 18.88 33.84
N THR A 13 -10.39 17.79 33.17
CA THR A 13 -9.80 16.47 33.40
C THR A 13 -8.38 16.49 32.86
N ALA A 14 -7.39 16.48 33.76
CA ALA A 14 -6.00 16.38 33.35
C ALA A 14 -5.73 14.97 32.79
N LEU A 15 -4.78 14.85 31.86
CA LEU A 15 -4.41 13.58 31.25
C LEU A 15 -4.00 12.51 32.29
N GLY A 16 -3.47 12.95 33.44
CA GLY A 16 -3.08 12.07 34.55
C GLY A 16 -4.25 11.50 35.35
N ASP A 17 -5.45 12.08 35.23
CA ASP A 17 -6.65 11.64 35.96
C ASP A 17 -7.47 10.61 35.15
N LEU A 18 -7.05 10.30 33.93
CA LEU A 18 -7.68 9.29 33.10
C LEU A 18 -7.42 7.89 33.65
N PRO A 19 -8.39 6.97 33.53
CA PRO A 19 -8.21 5.58 33.93
C PRO A 19 -7.18 4.87 33.02
N GLU A 20 -6.57 3.80 33.54
CA GLU A 20 -5.45 3.10 32.87
C GLU A 20 -5.82 2.58 31.47
N ASP A 21 -7.03 2.07 31.30
CA ASP A 21 -7.59 1.62 30.02
C ASP A 21 -7.62 2.72 28.96
N ALA A 22 -7.99 3.95 29.33
CA ALA A 22 -7.93 5.11 28.44
C ALA A 22 -6.49 5.47 28.07
N LEU A 23 -5.55 5.42 29.02
CA LEU A 23 -4.12 5.65 28.76
C LEU A 23 -3.52 4.59 27.83
N LEU A 24 -3.86 3.30 28.02
CA LEU A 24 -3.46 2.21 27.15
C LEU A 24 -4.03 2.37 25.74
N ALA A 25 -5.31 2.78 25.63
CA ALA A 25 -5.94 3.05 24.35
C ALA A 25 -5.22 4.19 23.60
N ILE A 26 -4.88 5.28 24.30
CA ILE A 26 -4.09 6.40 23.75
C ILE A 26 -2.74 5.91 23.25
N LEU A 27 -1.98 5.17 24.08
CA LEU A 27 -0.67 4.65 23.68
C LEU A 27 -0.77 3.67 22.49
N ALA A 28 -1.85 2.89 22.38
CA ALA A 28 -2.10 2.02 21.24
C ALA A 28 -2.43 2.78 19.94
N PHE A 29 -2.77 4.07 19.99
CA PHE A 29 -2.87 4.90 18.78
C PHE A 29 -1.50 5.30 18.22
N LEU A 30 -0.51 5.48 19.11
CA LEU A 30 0.76 6.08 18.79
C LEU A 30 1.75 5.09 18.16
N ALA A 31 2.61 5.60 17.28
CA ALA A 31 3.75 4.83 16.83
C ALA A 31 4.69 4.56 18.02
N PRO A 32 5.49 3.47 18.01
CA PRO A 32 6.40 3.15 19.11
C PRO A 32 7.32 4.31 19.57
N PRO A 33 7.93 5.13 18.68
CA PRO A 33 8.72 6.28 19.12
C PRO A 33 7.86 7.35 19.80
N ASP A 34 6.66 7.63 19.30
CA ASP A 34 5.75 8.62 19.87
C ASP A 34 5.18 8.16 21.21
N ALA A 35 4.87 6.88 21.34
CA ALA A 35 4.47 6.26 22.60
C ALA A 35 5.59 6.36 23.65
N ALA A 36 6.85 6.16 23.24
CA ALA A 36 8.01 6.35 24.12
C ALA A 36 8.19 7.82 24.53
N ALA A 37 8.03 8.76 23.60
CA ALA A 37 8.08 10.19 23.90
C ALA A 37 6.95 10.61 24.86
N ALA A 38 5.74 10.10 24.65
CA ALA A 38 4.58 10.34 25.51
C ALA A 38 4.79 9.76 26.93
N ALA A 39 5.39 8.57 27.03
CA ALA A 39 5.79 7.97 28.30
C ALA A 39 6.85 8.82 29.04
N CYS A 40 7.80 9.43 28.32
CA CYS A 40 8.78 10.35 28.93
C CYS A 40 8.13 11.64 29.43
N ALA A 41 7.05 12.11 28.80
CA ALA A 41 6.39 13.37 29.13
C ALA A 41 5.43 13.27 30.34
N CYS A 42 4.89 12.08 30.64
CA CYS A 42 3.88 11.91 31.68
C CYS A 42 4.06 10.60 32.46
N ARG A 43 4.10 10.69 33.79
CA ARG A 43 4.26 9.51 34.68
C ARG A 43 3.13 8.49 34.54
N ALA A 44 1.89 8.94 34.35
CA ALA A 44 0.74 8.04 34.15
C ALA A 44 0.90 7.23 32.85
N LEU A 45 1.31 7.90 31.76
CA LEU A 45 1.63 7.26 30.49
C LEU A 45 2.87 6.35 30.58
N ALA A 46 3.87 6.71 31.40
CA ALA A 46 5.03 5.85 31.65
C ALA A 46 4.63 4.53 32.32
N GLY A 47 3.71 4.59 33.28
CA GLY A 47 3.12 3.42 33.93
C GLY A 47 2.39 2.54 32.92
N ALA A 48 1.47 3.13 32.14
CA ALA A 48 0.71 2.42 31.11
C ALA A 48 1.61 1.83 30.00
N ALA A 49 2.66 2.54 29.59
CA ALA A 49 3.62 2.06 28.58
C ALA A 49 4.44 0.85 29.03
N SER A 50 4.59 0.67 30.35
CA SER A 50 5.27 -0.48 30.94
C SER A 50 4.31 -1.64 31.25
N SER A 51 3.00 -1.41 31.10
CA SER A 51 1.97 -2.40 31.39
C SER A 51 2.00 -3.55 30.38
N PRO A 52 1.92 -4.81 30.83
CA PRO A 52 1.81 -5.97 29.93
C PRO A 52 0.48 -6.02 29.18
N GLU A 53 -0.47 -5.13 29.51
CA GLU A 53 -1.78 -5.01 28.85
C GLU A 53 -1.76 -4.14 27.59
N LEU A 54 -0.71 -3.33 27.38
CA LEU A 54 -0.59 -2.48 26.19
C LEU A 54 -0.63 -3.28 24.85
N PRO A 55 0.07 -4.43 24.70
CA PRO A 55 -0.09 -5.27 23.53
C PRO A 55 -1.52 -5.79 23.34
N LEU A 56 -2.22 -6.12 24.43
CA LEU A 56 -3.61 -6.56 24.37
C LEU A 56 -4.53 -5.44 23.87
N ALA A 57 -4.36 -4.22 24.38
CA ALA A 57 -5.11 -3.05 23.93
C ALA A 57 -4.93 -2.81 22.42
N LEU A 58 -3.69 -2.93 21.91
CA LEU A 58 -3.43 -2.84 20.47
C LEU A 58 -4.03 -4.02 19.68
N ALA A 59 -3.93 -5.25 20.19
CA ALA A 59 -4.48 -6.43 19.52
C ALA A 59 -6.01 -6.37 19.38
N LEU A 60 -6.73 -6.03 20.46
CA LEU A 60 -8.18 -5.88 20.46
C LEU A 60 -8.64 -4.82 19.45
N ARG A 61 -7.90 -3.72 19.38
CA ARG A 61 -8.16 -2.64 18.43
C ARG A 61 -7.96 -3.08 16.96
N LEU A 62 -6.99 -3.94 16.71
CA LEU A 62 -6.77 -4.52 15.38
C LEU A 62 -7.80 -5.59 15.03
N GLY A 63 -8.76 -5.88 15.91
CA GLY A 63 -9.72 -6.97 15.75
C GLY A 63 -9.11 -8.36 15.92
N LEU A 64 -7.92 -8.44 16.52
CA LEU A 64 -7.22 -9.70 16.73
C LEU A 64 -7.72 -10.39 18.00
N PRO A 65 -7.76 -11.73 18.02
CA PRO A 65 -7.96 -12.46 19.26
C PRO A 65 -6.88 -12.05 20.27
N PRO A 66 -7.22 -12.03 21.57
CA PRO A 66 -6.27 -11.69 22.60
C PRO A 66 -5.03 -12.61 22.46
N PRO A 67 -3.82 -12.04 22.41
CA PRO A 67 -2.61 -12.84 22.33
C PRO A 67 -2.58 -13.82 23.50
N ARG A 68 -2.18 -15.08 23.23
CA ARG A 68 -2.07 -16.10 24.29
C ARG A 68 -1.07 -15.61 25.33
N ARG A 69 -1.55 -15.33 26.54
CA ARG A 69 -0.68 -14.99 27.67
C ARG A 69 0.11 -16.25 28.03
N SER A 70 1.44 -16.21 27.82
CA SER A 70 2.28 -17.19 28.50
C SER A 70 2.39 -16.78 29.97
N PRO A 71 2.24 -17.71 30.92
CA PRO A 71 2.37 -17.42 32.36
C PRO A 71 3.77 -16.90 32.75
N GLU A 72 4.76 -17.02 31.85
CA GLU A 72 6.13 -16.52 31.97
C GLU A 72 6.40 -15.26 31.12
N ALA A 73 5.37 -14.47 30.79
CA ALA A 73 5.54 -13.28 29.95
C ALA A 73 6.40 -12.20 30.64
N CYS A 74 7.71 -12.24 30.37
CA CYS A 74 8.66 -11.22 30.77
C CYS A 74 8.32 -9.86 30.10
N PRO A 75 8.57 -8.70 30.74
CA PRO A 75 8.40 -7.39 30.11
C PRO A 75 9.06 -7.25 28.73
N ALA A 76 10.15 -7.99 28.48
CA ALA A 76 10.80 -8.03 27.18
C ALA A 76 9.94 -8.69 26.08
N SER A 77 9.23 -9.79 26.38
CA SER A 77 8.35 -10.45 25.42
C SER A 77 7.12 -9.61 25.11
N ALA A 78 6.53 -8.94 26.11
CA ALA A 78 5.44 -7.99 25.91
C ALA A 78 5.84 -6.83 24.98
N ARG A 79 7.06 -6.27 25.14
CA ARG A 79 7.61 -5.24 24.24
C ARG A 79 7.84 -5.76 22.82
N ARG A 80 8.35 -6.99 22.67
CA ARG A 80 8.51 -7.63 21.34
C ARG A 80 7.16 -7.78 20.66
N LEU A 81 6.17 -8.33 21.36
CA LEU A 81 4.81 -8.49 20.87
C LEU A 81 4.20 -7.15 20.45
N PHE A 82 4.33 -6.09 21.26
CA PHE A 82 3.84 -4.76 20.91
C PHE A 82 4.46 -4.23 19.61
N ARG A 83 5.78 -4.36 19.44
CA ARG A 83 6.48 -3.96 18.21
C ARG A 83 6.02 -4.78 17.01
N SER A 84 5.83 -6.08 17.19
CA SER A 84 5.35 -7.00 16.14
C SER A 84 3.92 -6.66 15.72
N LEU A 85 3.01 -6.41 16.65
CA LEU A 85 1.64 -5.95 16.36
C LEU A 85 1.64 -4.63 15.60
N HIS A 86 2.48 -3.67 16.02
CA HIS A 86 2.60 -2.40 15.31
C HIS A 86 3.20 -2.59 13.91
N ARG A 87 4.16 -3.52 13.74
CA ARG A 87 4.72 -3.89 12.44
C ARG A 87 3.64 -4.46 11.52
N LEU A 88 2.80 -5.38 12.00
CA LEU A 88 1.68 -5.92 11.22
C LEU A 88 0.66 -4.84 10.87
N ARG A 89 0.31 -3.96 11.82
CA ARG A 89 -0.57 -2.80 11.55
C ARG A 89 -0.04 -1.93 10.40
N ARG A 90 1.28 -1.69 10.36
CA ARG A 90 1.91 -0.89 9.29
C ARG A 90 1.87 -1.58 7.93
N LEU A 91 1.83 -2.92 7.90
CA LEU A 91 1.73 -3.68 6.65
C LEU A 91 0.32 -3.64 6.05
N LEU A 92 -0.73 -3.39 6.84
CA LEU A 92 -2.11 -3.38 6.34
C LEU A 92 -2.33 -2.39 5.19
N GLY A 93 -3.11 -2.83 4.21
CA GLY A 93 -3.55 -2.03 3.07
C GLY A 93 -2.91 -2.45 1.74
N LEU A 94 -2.91 -1.51 0.79
CA LEU A 94 -2.52 -1.73 -0.59
C LEU A 94 -1.08 -1.29 -0.87
N TRP A 95 -0.38 -2.10 -1.63
CA TRP A 95 1.04 -1.93 -1.95
C TRP A 95 1.26 -2.14 -3.43
N ARG A 96 2.08 -1.28 -4.03
CA ARG A 96 2.52 -1.37 -5.41
C ARG A 96 3.92 -1.96 -5.48
N ARG A 97 4.09 -3.05 -6.22
CA ARG A 97 5.40 -3.63 -6.52
C ARG A 97 6.17 -2.73 -7.49
N LEU A 98 7.43 -2.46 -7.20
CA LEU A 98 8.32 -1.76 -8.13
C LEU A 98 8.74 -2.71 -9.26
N PRO A 99 8.91 -2.21 -10.50
CA PRO A 99 9.36 -3.03 -11.61
C PRO A 99 10.72 -3.64 -11.30
N SER A 100 10.83 -4.96 -11.46
CA SER A 100 12.10 -5.69 -11.51
C SER A 100 12.41 -6.02 -12.97
N SER A 101 13.71 -6.15 -13.30
CA SER A 101 14.19 -6.53 -14.64
C SER A 101 13.63 -7.87 -15.14
N HIS A 102 13.05 -8.67 -14.25
CA HIS A 102 12.45 -9.96 -14.56
C HIS A 102 11.02 -10.08 -14.03
N ALA A 103 10.11 -10.39 -14.95
CA ALA A 103 8.74 -10.90 -14.79
C ALA A 103 7.55 -9.91 -14.91
N ALA A 104 6.65 -10.29 -15.82
CA ALA A 104 5.27 -9.81 -15.98
C ALA A 104 4.36 -10.34 -14.86
N SER A 105 4.71 -10.06 -13.61
CA SER A 105 3.86 -10.43 -12.46
C SER A 105 3.06 -9.23 -11.96
N PRO A 106 1.93 -9.46 -11.27
CA PRO A 106 1.05 -8.41 -10.79
C PRO A 106 1.80 -7.32 -10.02
N SER A 107 1.44 -6.07 -10.30
CA SER A 107 2.07 -4.88 -9.73
C SER A 107 1.43 -4.44 -8.42
N LEU A 108 0.41 -5.14 -7.94
CA LEU A 108 -0.33 -4.81 -6.72
C LEU A 108 -0.35 -5.98 -5.74
N ALA A 109 -0.25 -5.66 -4.47
CA ALA A 109 -0.44 -6.58 -3.35
C ALA A 109 -1.36 -5.93 -2.30
N ALA A 110 -2.22 -6.72 -1.68
CA ALA A 110 -3.01 -6.34 -0.52
C ALA A 110 -2.59 -7.15 0.69
N PHE A 111 -2.38 -6.48 1.82
CA PHE A 111 -2.16 -7.11 3.11
C PHE A 111 -3.43 -6.93 3.94
N GLU A 112 -4.10 -8.04 4.19
CA GLU A 112 -5.38 -8.11 4.90
C GLU A 112 -5.26 -9.11 6.06
N TRP A 113 -6.09 -8.96 7.08
CA TRP A 113 -6.17 -9.96 8.14
C TRP A 113 -6.80 -11.25 7.60
N ALA A 114 -6.12 -12.36 7.85
CA ALA A 114 -6.59 -13.71 7.57
C ALA A 114 -7.03 -14.40 8.88
N PRO A 115 -7.76 -15.53 8.79
CA PRO A 115 -8.12 -16.30 9.96
C PRO A 115 -6.90 -16.63 10.84
N ARG A 116 -7.14 -16.79 12.16
CA ARG A 116 -6.13 -17.12 13.16
C ARG A 116 -5.07 -16.04 13.42
N ALA A 117 -5.44 -14.76 13.30
CA ALA A 117 -4.54 -13.63 13.58
C ALA A 117 -3.28 -13.60 12.72
N THR A 118 -3.36 -14.17 11.52
CA THR A 118 -2.28 -14.10 10.53
C THR A 118 -2.59 -12.95 9.57
N LEU A 119 -1.56 -12.25 9.13
CA LEU A 119 -1.67 -11.26 8.07
C LEU A 119 -1.35 -11.96 6.76
N ALA A 120 -2.28 -11.94 5.80
CA ALA A 120 -2.06 -12.52 4.48
C ALA A 120 -1.88 -11.41 3.45
N ALA A 121 -0.81 -11.52 2.68
CA ALA A 121 -0.55 -10.74 1.49
C ALA A 121 -1.03 -11.52 0.27
N SER A 122 -1.86 -10.89 -0.55
CA SER A 122 -2.33 -11.44 -1.83
C SER A 122 -1.91 -10.52 -2.97
N LEU A 123 -1.35 -11.08 -4.03
CA LEU A 123 -1.11 -10.36 -5.27
C LEU A 123 -2.42 -10.19 -6.03
N LEU A 124 -2.65 -8.99 -6.56
CA LEU A 124 -3.88 -8.61 -7.24
C LEU A 124 -3.64 -8.55 -8.73
N ALA A 125 -4.45 -9.30 -9.48
CA ALA A 125 -4.45 -9.25 -10.93
C ALA A 125 -5.88 -9.06 -11.46
N PRO A 126 -6.04 -8.33 -12.58
CA PRO A 126 -7.31 -8.30 -13.27
C PRO A 126 -7.76 -9.72 -13.61
N ALA A 127 -9.03 -10.06 -13.36
CA ALA A 127 -9.58 -11.33 -13.80
C ALA A 127 -9.62 -11.40 -15.34
N THR A 128 -9.58 -12.60 -15.91
CA THR A 128 -9.63 -12.81 -17.38
C THR A 128 -10.96 -12.38 -17.99
N HIS A 129 -12.03 -12.37 -17.19
CA HIS A 129 -13.37 -11.98 -17.61
C HIS A 129 -14.02 -11.08 -16.56
N GLY A 130 -14.62 -9.97 -17.01
CA GLY A 130 -15.38 -9.09 -16.14
C GLY A 130 -14.57 -8.02 -15.41
N LEU A 131 -15.21 -7.41 -14.41
CA LEU A 131 -14.65 -6.38 -13.52
C LEU A 131 -14.04 -6.98 -12.24
N ALA A 132 -13.97 -8.30 -12.13
CA ALA A 132 -13.51 -8.98 -10.94
C ALA A 132 -11.98 -8.86 -10.76
N VAL A 133 -11.55 -8.87 -9.50
CA VAL A 133 -10.13 -8.87 -9.13
C VAL A 133 -9.77 -10.25 -8.60
N SER A 134 -8.80 -10.88 -9.25
CA SER A 134 -8.25 -12.16 -8.79
C SER A 134 -7.21 -11.92 -7.69
N LYS A 135 -7.29 -12.72 -6.62
CA LYS A 135 -6.33 -12.74 -5.52
C LYS A 135 -5.50 -14.02 -5.62
N SER A 136 -4.18 -13.87 -5.65
CA SER A 136 -3.26 -15.01 -5.56
C SER A 136 -2.43 -14.88 -4.29
N PRO A 137 -2.31 -15.95 -3.46
CA PRO A 137 -1.58 -15.88 -2.21
C PRO A 137 -0.09 -15.59 -2.47
N PHE A 138 0.47 -14.72 -1.65
CA PHE A 138 1.88 -14.32 -1.73
C PHE A 138 2.57 -14.61 -0.40
N VAL A 139 2.52 -13.68 0.56
CA VAL A 139 3.23 -13.83 1.84
C VAL A 139 2.24 -13.95 2.97
N THR A 140 2.47 -14.87 3.90
CA THR A 140 1.78 -14.88 5.19
C THR A 140 2.75 -14.37 6.26
N VAL A 141 2.25 -13.56 7.19
CA VAL A 141 3.02 -13.04 8.33
C VAL A 141 2.24 -13.32 9.60
N SER A 142 2.90 -13.94 10.58
CA SER A 142 2.32 -14.28 11.87
C SER A 142 3.25 -13.85 13.01
N ILE A 143 2.78 -13.98 14.25
CA ILE A 143 3.57 -13.73 15.45
C ILE A 143 3.85 -15.08 16.11
N ALA A 144 5.12 -15.43 16.27
CA ALA A 144 5.56 -16.61 16.99
C ALA A 144 5.35 -16.46 18.50
N GLU A 145 5.43 -17.57 19.25
CA GLU A 145 5.30 -17.55 20.72
C GLU A 145 6.39 -16.68 21.40
N SER A 146 7.54 -16.49 20.76
CA SER A 146 8.60 -15.58 21.22
C SER A 146 8.20 -14.09 21.21
N GLY A 147 7.12 -13.76 20.47
CA GLY A 147 6.69 -12.41 20.15
C GLY A 147 7.29 -11.86 18.85
N ASP A 148 8.12 -12.63 18.14
CA ASP A 148 8.73 -12.21 16.88
C ASP A 148 7.82 -12.47 15.68
N THR A 149 7.95 -11.66 14.64
CA THR A 149 7.21 -11.86 13.38
C THR A 149 7.89 -12.92 12.52
N VAL A 150 7.12 -13.91 12.08
CA VAL A 150 7.55 -14.95 11.13
C VAL A 150 6.80 -14.74 9.82
N ALA A 151 7.50 -14.79 8.69
CA ALA A 151 6.88 -14.66 7.38
C ALA A 151 7.25 -15.83 6.46
N ALA A 152 6.29 -16.27 5.65
CA ALA A 152 6.45 -17.38 4.73
C ALA A 152 5.71 -17.13 3.40
N LEU A 153 6.34 -17.54 2.29
CA LEU A 153 5.77 -17.63 0.95
C LEU A 153 5.49 -19.11 0.68
N GLY A 154 4.25 -19.54 0.93
CA GLY A 154 3.94 -20.98 1.03
C GLY A 154 4.74 -21.61 2.18
N GLU A 155 5.54 -22.62 1.86
CA GLU A 155 6.43 -23.31 2.82
C GLU A 155 7.83 -22.66 2.93
N VAL A 156 8.11 -21.63 2.14
CA VAL A 156 9.45 -21.02 2.10
C VAL A 156 9.52 -19.85 3.08
N PRO A 157 10.44 -19.86 4.07
CA PRO A 157 10.60 -18.74 4.98
C PRO A 157 11.14 -17.51 4.24
N VAL A 158 10.53 -16.36 4.51
CA VAL A 158 10.89 -15.06 3.91
C VAL A 158 11.04 -13.98 4.99
N CYS A 159 11.73 -12.91 4.65
CA CYS A 159 11.86 -11.71 5.47
C CYS A 159 11.12 -10.55 4.81
N VAL A 160 10.30 -9.82 5.56
CA VAL A 160 9.59 -8.61 5.10
C VAL A 160 10.18 -7.38 5.78
N ASN A 161 11.19 -6.77 5.18
CA ASN A 161 11.95 -5.68 5.77
C ASN A 161 11.39 -4.31 5.38
N PHE A 162 11.27 -3.39 6.35
CA PHE A 162 10.86 -2.01 6.09
C PHE A 162 12.07 -1.16 5.70
N VAL A 163 11.95 -0.42 4.60
CA VAL A 163 12.88 0.63 4.15
C VAL A 163 12.17 1.96 4.35
N GLY A 164 12.25 2.53 5.55
CA GLY A 164 11.44 3.69 5.93
C GLY A 164 9.98 3.33 6.21
N ASP A 165 9.06 4.25 5.91
CA ASP A 165 7.64 4.12 6.28
C ASP A 165 6.73 3.57 5.18
N ASN A 166 7.08 3.82 3.92
CA ASN A 166 6.23 3.50 2.79
C ASN A 166 6.86 2.48 1.84
N HIS A 167 7.95 1.82 2.21
CA HIS A 167 8.63 0.86 1.36
C HIS A 167 8.99 -0.39 2.15
N ILE A 168 8.67 -1.55 1.59
CA ILE A 168 9.05 -2.86 2.10
C ILE A 168 9.82 -3.66 1.04
N VAL A 169 10.66 -4.57 1.53
CA VAL A 169 11.42 -5.51 0.72
C VAL A 169 11.14 -6.92 1.22
N VAL A 170 10.72 -7.80 0.30
CA VAL A 170 10.49 -9.21 0.56
C VAL A 170 11.61 -10.02 -0.07
N GLU A 171 12.35 -10.76 0.75
CA GLU A 171 13.47 -11.60 0.31
C GLU A 171 13.48 -12.95 1.04
N ALA A 172 14.15 -13.95 0.47
CA ALA A 172 14.30 -15.25 1.14
C ALA A 172 14.99 -15.07 2.49
N ALA A 173 14.48 -15.74 3.53
CA ALA A 173 15.16 -15.78 4.82
C ALA A 173 16.51 -16.50 4.62
N SER A 174 17.61 -15.83 4.98
CA SER A 174 18.90 -16.51 5.07
C SER A 174 18.82 -17.46 6.27
N GLY A 175 18.84 -18.77 6.03
CA GLY A 175 18.96 -19.74 7.12
C GLY A 175 20.20 -19.43 7.96
N GLU A 176 20.06 -19.55 9.27
CA GLU A 176 21.21 -19.70 10.16
C GLU A 176 21.85 -21.04 9.78
N ASP A 177 23.01 -20.98 9.11
CA ASP A 177 23.82 -22.16 8.82
C ASP A 177 24.18 -22.79 10.18
N GLU A 178 23.59 -23.94 10.51
CA GLU A 178 24.07 -24.76 11.62
C GLU A 178 25.52 -25.10 11.30
N GLY A 179 26.44 -24.66 12.16
CA GLY A 179 27.87 -24.84 11.95
C GLY A 179 28.20 -26.33 11.88
N GLU A 180 28.44 -26.83 10.66
CA GLU A 180 29.05 -28.15 10.46
C GLU A 180 30.43 -28.18 11.15
N GLU A 181 30.57 -29.11 12.10
CA GLU A 181 31.83 -29.40 12.79
C GLU A 181 32.95 -29.68 11.79
N MET A 182 33.95 -28.79 11.79
CA MET A 182 35.18 -28.94 11.03
C MET A 182 36.04 -30.06 11.63
N GLN A 183 35.91 -31.29 11.14
CA GLN A 183 36.89 -32.36 11.39
C GLN A 183 38.15 -32.16 10.52
N GLY A 184 39.31 -32.21 11.18
CA GLY A 184 40.58 -31.73 10.67
C GLY A 184 41.31 -32.62 9.65
N GLY A 185 42.33 -32.02 9.04
CA GLY A 185 43.38 -32.64 8.23
C GLY A 185 44.34 -31.59 7.68
N SER A 186 45.56 -31.55 8.21
CA SER A 186 46.64 -30.54 8.07
C SER A 186 47.33 -30.44 6.67
N PRO A 187 48.17 -29.41 6.41
CA PRO A 187 48.38 -28.72 5.11
C PRO A 187 49.74 -29.01 4.41
N PRO A 188 50.15 -28.29 3.32
CA PRO A 188 50.87 -27.02 3.51
C PRO A 188 50.67 -25.97 2.39
N GLU A 189 49.75 -25.02 2.58
CA GLU A 189 49.69 -23.78 1.78
C GLU A 189 50.07 -22.54 2.61
N GLU A 190 50.41 -22.75 3.90
CA GLU A 190 50.72 -21.70 4.89
C GLU A 190 52.07 -21.00 4.65
N MET A 191 52.98 -21.63 3.90
CA MET A 191 54.31 -21.06 3.67
C MET A 191 54.27 -19.90 2.67
N TYR A 192 53.34 -19.91 1.71
CA TYR A 192 53.19 -18.84 0.71
C TYR A 192 52.43 -17.61 1.23
N MET A 193 51.58 -17.77 2.26
CA MET A 193 50.90 -16.63 2.87
C MET A 193 51.80 -15.83 3.83
N HIS A 194 52.80 -16.46 4.45
CA HIS A 194 53.62 -15.80 5.47
C HIS A 194 54.57 -14.73 4.92
N PHE A 195 54.87 -14.74 3.62
CA PHE A 195 55.72 -13.72 2.99
C PHE A 195 54.94 -12.59 2.32
N ALA A 196 53.63 -12.75 2.09
CA ALA A 196 52.90 -11.84 1.20
C ALA A 196 52.33 -10.57 1.86
N ASN A 197 52.17 -10.49 3.20
CA ASN A 197 51.50 -9.32 3.81
C ASN A 197 52.07 -8.91 5.17
N ARG A 198 53.26 -8.33 5.18
CA ARG A 198 53.68 -7.39 6.24
C ARG A 198 53.51 -5.95 5.73
N ARG A 199 52.28 -5.43 5.77
CA ARG A 199 52.00 -3.99 5.97
C ARG A 199 50.50 -3.77 6.21
N SER A 200 50.21 -3.16 7.37
CA SER A 200 48.97 -2.45 7.77
C SER A 200 47.86 -3.25 8.49
N PRO A 201 47.50 -2.87 9.74
CA PRO A 201 46.35 -3.39 10.46
C PRO A 201 45.09 -2.61 10.08
N GLY A 202 44.00 -3.30 9.69
CA GLY A 202 42.68 -2.64 9.59
C GLY A 202 41.74 -3.03 8.44
N ALA A 203 41.82 -4.22 7.85
CA ALA A 203 40.94 -4.57 6.71
C ALA A 203 40.38 -6.02 6.72
N GLY A 204 40.13 -6.60 7.90
CA GLY A 204 39.78 -8.02 8.04
C GLY A 204 38.29 -8.41 8.04
N ARG A 205 37.34 -7.48 8.21
CA ARG A 205 35.92 -7.85 8.42
C ARG A 205 35.04 -7.88 7.16
N ARG A 206 35.45 -7.31 6.03
CA ARG A 206 34.56 -7.13 4.86
C ARG A 206 34.69 -8.19 3.76
N ARG A 207 35.64 -9.14 3.84
CA ARG A 207 35.89 -10.08 2.72
C ARG A 207 35.25 -11.46 2.86
N ARG A 208 34.74 -11.84 4.05
CA ARG A 208 34.09 -13.14 4.24
C ARG A 208 32.63 -13.20 3.78
N GLU A 209 31.96 -12.06 3.60
CA GLU A 209 30.54 -11.98 3.16
C GLU A 209 30.33 -12.25 1.65
N ARG A 210 31.39 -12.25 0.82
CA ARG A 210 31.24 -12.36 -0.65
C ARG A 210 31.34 -13.77 -1.22
N LEU A 211 31.74 -14.78 -0.45
CA LEU A 211 31.96 -16.14 -0.96
C LEU A 211 30.86 -17.17 -0.61
N GLY A 212 29.97 -16.88 0.35
CA GLY A 212 28.85 -17.76 0.69
C GLY A 212 27.57 -17.58 -0.16
N ARG A 213 27.52 -16.58 -1.06
CA ARG A 213 26.29 -16.21 -1.80
C ARG A 213 25.92 -17.13 -2.97
N ARG A 214 26.52 -18.31 -3.14
CA ARG A 214 26.43 -19.09 -4.40
C ARG A 214 25.63 -20.40 -4.38
N LYS A 215 25.00 -20.82 -3.27
CA LYS A 215 24.25 -22.10 -3.27
C LYS A 215 22.95 -22.10 -2.45
N GLY A 216 22.14 -21.07 -2.59
CA GLY A 216 20.71 -21.15 -2.26
C GLY A 216 19.94 -20.51 -3.41
N GLY A 217 18.92 -21.18 -3.95
CA GLY A 217 18.05 -20.62 -4.99
C GLY A 217 17.45 -19.31 -4.49
N ARG A 218 18.08 -18.19 -4.86
CA ARG A 218 17.80 -16.89 -4.29
C ARG A 218 16.56 -16.33 -4.96
N MET A 219 15.44 -16.37 -4.24
CA MET A 219 14.34 -15.44 -4.49
C MET A 219 14.93 -14.04 -4.66
N GLU A 220 14.64 -13.40 -5.80
CA GLU A 220 15.01 -12.02 -6.02
C GLU A 220 14.24 -11.13 -5.03
N ALA A 221 14.92 -10.14 -4.47
CA ALA A 221 14.30 -9.21 -3.54
C ALA A 221 13.18 -8.43 -4.24
N GLN A 222 11.96 -8.52 -3.72
CA GLN A 222 10.80 -7.82 -4.27
C GLN A 222 10.52 -6.56 -3.46
N HIS A 223 10.52 -5.41 -4.15
CA HIS A 223 10.30 -4.11 -3.53
C HIS A 223 8.85 -3.68 -3.69
N PHE A 224 8.22 -3.23 -2.61
CA PHE A 224 6.84 -2.72 -2.64
C PHE A 224 6.75 -1.36 -1.97
N VAL A 225 6.08 -0.42 -2.62
CA VAL A 225 5.79 0.91 -2.10
C VAL A 225 4.32 0.97 -1.71
N ARG A 226 4.03 1.44 -0.49
CA ARG A 226 2.68 1.63 0.01
C ARG A 226 1.92 2.58 -0.91
N ILE A 227 0.66 2.29 -1.19
CA ILE A 227 -0.25 3.23 -1.84
C ILE A 227 -0.91 4.02 -0.72
N PRO A 228 -0.45 5.25 -0.43
CA PRO A 228 -1.16 6.10 0.51
C PRO A 228 -2.53 6.45 -0.07
N ASP A 229 -3.50 6.66 0.81
CA ASP A 229 -4.84 7.13 0.47
C ASP A 229 -5.52 6.37 -0.68
N ALA A 230 -5.59 5.05 -0.57
CA ALA A 230 -6.21 4.20 -1.59
C ALA A 230 -7.73 4.39 -1.76
N GLU A 231 -8.35 5.22 -0.91
CA GLU A 231 -9.80 5.48 -0.88
C GLU A 231 -10.09 6.98 -1.08
N PRO A 232 -11.22 7.32 -1.73
CA PRO A 232 -11.64 8.69 -1.92
C PRO A 232 -12.04 9.34 -0.59
N THR A 233 -11.97 10.67 -0.55
CA THR A 233 -12.51 11.45 0.58
C THR A 233 -13.43 12.54 0.07
N LYS A 234 -14.23 13.15 0.96
CA LYS A 234 -15.11 14.28 0.59
C LYS A 234 -14.35 15.44 -0.06
N ALA A 235 -13.13 15.73 0.43
CA ALA A 235 -12.28 16.78 -0.10
C ALA A 235 -11.52 16.37 -1.38
N ARG A 236 -11.21 15.07 -1.51
CA ARG A 236 -10.46 14.50 -2.64
C ARG A 236 -11.24 13.32 -3.22
N PRO A 237 -12.32 13.58 -3.97
CA PRO A 237 -13.27 12.55 -4.40
C PRO A 237 -12.71 11.59 -5.45
N LEU A 238 -11.70 12.01 -6.22
CA LEU A 238 -11.07 11.15 -7.23
C LEU A 238 -9.90 10.33 -6.67
N GLN A 239 -9.47 10.60 -5.43
CA GLN A 239 -8.27 10.00 -4.87
C GLN A 239 -8.47 8.50 -4.66
N GLY A 240 -7.44 7.71 -4.96
CA GLY A 240 -7.41 6.30 -4.58
C GLY A 240 -7.09 5.36 -5.74
N LEU A 241 -7.33 4.07 -5.47
CA LEU A 241 -7.10 2.99 -6.41
C LEU A 241 -8.41 2.54 -7.06
N TRP A 242 -8.42 2.60 -8.38
CA TRP A 242 -9.58 2.39 -9.22
C TRP A 242 -9.33 1.27 -10.23
N LYS A 243 -10.40 0.64 -10.70
CA LYS A 243 -10.38 -0.34 -11.79
C LYS A 243 -11.32 0.09 -12.90
N GLY A 244 -10.94 -0.14 -14.14
CA GLY A 244 -11.73 0.21 -15.31
C GLY A 244 -11.35 -0.64 -16.52
N ILE A 245 -12.22 -0.65 -17.53
CA ILE A 245 -12.01 -1.41 -18.76
C ILE A 245 -11.48 -0.47 -19.82
N CYS A 246 -10.31 -0.80 -20.34
CA CYS A 246 -9.70 -0.06 -21.45
C CYS A 246 -10.39 -0.37 -22.78
N GLU A 247 -10.06 0.42 -23.80
CA GLU A 247 -10.53 0.24 -25.19
C GLU A 247 -10.24 -1.16 -25.76
N ASN A 248 -9.12 -1.76 -25.36
CA ASN A 248 -8.74 -3.14 -25.69
C ASN A 248 -9.56 -4.21 -24.94
N ARG A 249 -10.59 -3.80 -24.19
CA ARG A 249 -11.47 -4.62 -23.35
C ARG A 249 -10.74 -5.38 -22.24
N THR A 250 -9.56 -4.91 -21.82
CA THR A 250 -8.87 -5.46 -20.65
C THR A 250 -9.14 -4.61 -19.42
N LEU A 251 -9.37 -5.29 -18.29
CA LEU A 251 -9.46 -4.65 -16.99
C LEU A 251 -8.07 -4.17 -16.54
N GLU A 252 -7.97 -2.90 -16.15
CA GLU A 252 -6.74 -2.29 -15.69
C GLU A 252 -6.95 -1.55 -14.37
N PHE A 253 -5.85 -1.32 -13.64
CA PHE A 253 -5.84 -0.57 -12.39
C PHE A 253 -5.28 0.84 -12.60
N TYR A 254 -5.93 1.82 -11.99
CA TYR A 254 -5.62 3.24 -12.08
C TYR A 254 -5.42 3.80 -10.69
N LEU A 255 -4.31 4.50 -10.48
CA LEU A 255 -4.04 5.22 -9.25
C LEU A 255 -4.18 6.70 -9.52
N VAL A 256 -5.08 7.35 -8.78
CA VAL A 256 -5.31 8.79 -8.86
C VAL A 256 -4.86 9.45 -7.56
N THR A 257 -3.98 10.44 -7.69
CA THR A 257 -3.39 11.16 -6.57
C THR A 257 -3.57 12.66 -6.74
N TYR A 258 -3.83 13.34 -5.61
CA TYR A 258 -3.79 14.79 -5.53
C TYR A 258 -2.41 15.21 -5.04
N ASP A 259 -1.83 16.24 -5.65
CA ASP A 259 -0.63 16.88 -5.14
C ASP A 259 -0.97 18.01 -4.14
N ASP A 260 0.07 18.54 -3.49
CA ASP A 260 -0.07 19.59 -2.46
C ASP A 260 -0.41 20.97 -3.05
N ILE A 261 -0.32 21.13 -4.38
CA ILE A 261 -0.57 22.39 -5.10
C ILE A 261 -1.99 22.40 -5.69
N GLY A 262 -2.75 21.31 -5.53
CA GLY A 262 -4.14 21.19 -5.99
C GLY A 262 -4.27 20.58 -7.39
N GLY A 263 -3.21 19.97 -7.91
CA GLY A 263 -3.24 19.17 -9.12
C GLY A 263 -3.72 17.75 -8.86
N VAL A 264 -4.18 17.09 -9.94
CA VAL A 264 -4.60 15.69 -9.95
C VAL A 264 -3.83 14.97 -11.04
N THR A 265 -3.30 13.79 -10.74
CA THR A 265 -2.65 12.92 -11.71
C THR A 265 -3.21 11.51 -11.62
N CYS A 266 -3.50 10.90 -12.76
CA CYS A 266 -3.84 9.49 -12.87
C CYS A 266 -2.71 8.71 -13.52
N ARG A 267 -2.42 7.51 -13.02
CA ARG A 267 -1.44 6.59 -13.58
C ARG A 267 -2.01 5.19 -13.67
N ARG A 268 -1.66 4.47 -14.73
CA ARG A 268 -1.89 3.03 -14.80
C ARG A 268 -0.91 2.29 -13.90
N VAL A 269 -1.41 1.33 -13.13
CA VAL A 269 -0.59 0.51 -12.23
C VAL A 269 -0.21 -0.83 -12.85
N SER A 270 -1.03 -1.37 -13.77
CA SER A 270 -0.78 -2.64 -14.45
C SER A 270 0.03 -2.45 -15.73
N GLU A 271 1.32 -2.77 -15.72
CA GLU A 271 2.13 -2.83 -16.95
C GLU A 271 2.42 -4.31 -17.26
N THR A 272 1.46 -5.00 -17.90
CA THR A 272 1.61 -6.40 -18.37
C THR A 272 2.49 -6.52 -19.61
N LYS A 273 2.81 -5.41 -20.27
CA LYS A 273 3.69 -5.36 -21.43
C LYS A 273 4.71 -4.26 -21.17
N GLY A 274 5.92 -4.67 -20.81
CA GLY A 274 6.98 -3.74 -20.48
C GLY A 274 7.18 -2.73 -21.60
N HIS A 275 7.49 -1.49 -21.23
CA HIS A 275 8.59 -0.66 -21.70
C HIS A 275 8.40 0.69 -20.98
N ASN A 276 9.17 0.93 -19.91
CA ASN A 276 9.48 2.26 -19.34
C ASN A 276 8.37 3.34 -19.28
N SER A 277 7.09 3.00 -19.11
CA SER A 277 6.01 4.01 -19.05
C SER A 277 5.62 4.44 -17.63
N GLY A 278 6.25 3.85 -16.60
CA GLY A 278 5.87 3.98 -15.18
C GLY A 278 5.91 5.39 -14.56
N TYR A 279 6.29 6.43 -15.32
CA TYR A 279 6.35 7.81 -14.86
C TYR A 279 5.42 8.78 -15.62
N SER A 280 4.79 8.40 -16.73
CA SER A 280 3.89 9.31 -17.45
C SER A 280 2.45 9.18 -16.91
N PRO A 281 1.79 10.27 -16.50
CA PRO A 281 0.39 10.20 -16.06
C PRO A 281 -0.54 9.92 -17.26
N LEU A 282 -1.58 9.11 -17.15
CA LEU A 282 -2.56 8.96 -18.24
C LEU A 282 -3.30 10.28 -18.50
N PHE A 283 -3.69 10.95 -17.42
CA PHE A 283 -4.20 12.31 -17.46
C PHE A 283 -3.70 13.09 -16.24
N TRP A 284 -3.71 14.41 -16.38
CA TRP A 284 -3.35 15.32 -15.31
C TRP A 284 -4.11 16.65 -15.42
N THR A 285 -4.20 17.36 -14.30
CA THR A 285 -4.59 18.77 -14.26
C THR A 285 -3.78 19.46 -13.16
N THR A 286 -3.37 20.71 -13.39
CA THR A 286 -2.74 21.56 -12.37
C THR A 286 -3.76 22.28 -11.50
N ASN A 287 -5.05 22.27 -11.90
CA ASN A 287 -6.12 22.91 -11.15
C ASN A 287 -7.33 21.96 -11.08
N ALA A 288 -7.50 21.31 -9.93
CA ALA A 288 -8.60 20.39 -9.67
C ALA A 288 -9.92 21.11 -9.31
N THR A 289 -10.31 22.10 -10.09
CA THR A 289 -11.62 22.75 -9.96
C THR A 289 -12.69 21.98 -10.73
N PHE A 290 -13.76 21.62 -10.03
CA PHE A 290 -14.95 21.04 -10.64
C PHE A 290 -15.89 22.14 -11.15
N LEU A 291 -16.49 21.88 -12.30
CA LEU A 291 -17.70 22.52 -12.77
C LEU A 291 -18.88 21.90 -12.02
N GLU A 292 -19.71 22.76 -11.44
CA GLU A 292 -20.93 22.40 -10.72
C GLU A 292 -22.15 22.62 -11.64
N PRO A 293 -23.27 21.90 -11.43
CA PRO A 293 -24.49 22.12 -12.18
C PRO A 293 -25.08 23.52 -11.91
N PRO A 294 -25.83 24.10 -12.87
CA PRO A 294 -26.21 23.53 -14.16
C PRO A 294 -25.06 23.56 -15.18
N PHE A 295 -24.88 22.46 -15.91
CA PHE A 295 -23.87 22.33 -16.96
C PHE A 295 -24.31 23.03 -18.25
N SER A 296 -23.33 23.48 -19.04
CA SER A 296 -23.60 24.00 -20.38
C SER A 296 -24.11 22.91 -21.32
N GLU A 297 -24.90 23.28 -22.33
CA GLU A 297 -25.40 22.37 -23.38
C GLU A 297 -24.23 21.61 -24.05
N GLN A 298 -23.12 22.30 -24.30
CA GLN A 298 -21.92 21.69 -24.88
C GLN A 298 -21.34 20.55 -24.01
N GLU A 299 -21.30 20.70 -22.68
CA GLU A 299 -20.76 19.66 -21.79
C GLU A 299 -21.74 18.48 -21.66
N LEU A 300 -23.04 18.76 -21.68
CA LEU A 300 -24.08 17.72 -21.71
C LEU A 300 -24.06 16.92 -23.01
N ASP A 301 -23.94 17.59 -24.15
CA ASP A 301 -23.84 16.95 -25.46
C ASP A 301 -22.60 16.07 -25.56
N ARG A 302 -21.45 16.56 -25.06
CA ARG A 302 -20.22 15.76 -25.00
C ARG A 302 -20.42 14.47 -24.21
N TYR A 303 -20.99 14.57 -23.00
CA TYR A 303 -21.26 13.38 -22.19
C TYR A 303 -22.24 12.42 -22.89
N SER A 304 -23.35 12.95 -23.41
CA SER A 304 -24.42 12.15 -24.03
C SER A 304 -24.01 11.46 -25.32
N CYS A 305 -23.03 12.02 -26.05
CA CYS A 305 -22.56 11.47 -27.32
C CYS A 305 -21.47 10.39 -27.16
N CYS A 306 -20.87 10.24 -25.97
CA CYS A 306 -19.80 9.26 -25.77
C CYS A 306 -20.34 7.88 -25.37
N GLU A 307 -19.66 6.84 -25.86
CA GLU A 307 -19.95 5.45 -25.50
C GLU A 307 -19.20 5.05 -24.22
N HIS A 308 -19.92 4.55 -23.23
CA HIS A 308 -19.31 4.00 -22.02
C HIS A 308 -18.69 2.63 -22.30
N ILE A 309 -17.40 2.46 -22.05
CA ILE A 309 -16.71 1.18 -22.22
C ILE A 309 -17.09 0.24 -21.07
N GLN A 310 -17.90 -0.78 -21.38
CA GLN A 310 -18.42 -1.74 -20.40
C GLN A 310 -17.88 -3.16 -20.59
N VAL A 311 -18.07 -4.00 -19.57
CA VAL A 311 -17.86 -5.45 -19.70
C VAL A 311 -18.89 -5.99 -20.67
N VAL A 312 -18.46 -6.81 -21.63
CA VAL A 312 -19.38 -7.65 -22.40
C VAL A 312 -19.86 -8.78 -21.49
N THR A 313 -20.84 -8.52 -20.62
CA THR A 313 -21.58 -9.57 -19.92
C THR A 313 -22.74 -10.02 -20.81
N SER A 314 -22.86 -11.33 -21.04
CA SER A 314 -24.02 -11.95 -21.66
C SER A 314 -25.22 -11.85 -20.71
N GLY A 315 -25.87 -10.70 -20.70
CA GLY A 315 -27.00 -10.41 -19.83
C GLY A 315 -27.24 -8.92 -19.80
N HIS A 316 -28.33 -8.49 -20.42
CA HIS A 316 -28.79 -7.11 -20.47
C HIS A 316 -28.64 -6.43 -19.11
N THR A 317 -27.69 -5.50 -19.01
CA THR A 317 -27.66 -4.52 -17.94
C THR A 317 -27.61 -3.14 -18.59
N GLU A 318 -28.52 -2.31 -18.10
CA GLU A 318 -29.08 -1.14 -18.75
C GLU A 318 -28.03 -0.10 -19.12
N VAL A 319 -28.24 0.52 -20.29
CA VAL A 319 -27.69 1.83 -20.64
C VAL A 319 -28.34 2.87 -19.72
N GLN A 320 -28.03 2.84 -18.43
CA GLN A 320 -28.37 3.95 -17.54
C GLN A 320 -27.28 5.00 -17.72
N SER A 321 -27.62 6.07 -18.45
CA SER A 321 -26.88 7.33 -18.37
C SER A 321 -26.72 7.65 -16.89
N LYS A 322 -25.47 7.62 -16.40
CA LYS A 322 -25.20 7.90 -15.00
C LYS A 322 -25.45 9.38 -14.74
N GLY A 323 -26.08 9.71 -13.63
CA GLY A 323 -26.22 11.09 -13.19
C GLY A 323 -24.83 11.69 -12.97
N VAL A 324 -24.50 12.75 -13.69
CA VAL A 324 -23.25 13.48 -13.54
C VAL A 324 -23.44 14.53 -12.46
N SER A 325 -22.71 14.39 -11.36
CA SER A 325 -22.72 15.35 -10.25
C SER A 325 -21.84 16.55 -10.56
N ARG A 326 -20.64 16.33 -11.11
CA ARG A 326 -19.60 17.35 -11.34
C ARG A 326 -18.71 16.97 -12.51
N ILE A 327 -18.13 17.97 -13.18
CA ILE A 327 -17.24 17.77 -14.33
C ILE A 327 -15.89 18.43 -14.06
N MET A 328 -14.78 17.79 -14.41
CA MET A 328 -13.44 18.38 -14.29
C MET A 328 -12.71 18.32 -15.64
N CYS A 329 -12.08 19.42 -16.02
CA CYS A 329 -11.22 19.48 -17.20
C CYS A 329 -9.83 18.90 -16.88
N ILE A 330 -9.32 18.09 -17.79
CA ILE A 330 -8.01 17.43 -17.67
C ILE A 330 -7.24 17.50 -18.99
N ASN A 331 -5.94 17.22 -18.94
CA ASN A 331 -5.08 17.05 -20.10
C ASN A 331 -4.53 15.63 -20.15
N SER A 332 -4.38 15.07 -21.35
CA SER A 332 -3.66 13.82 -21.59
C SER A 332 -2.14 13.99 -21.47
N SER A 333 -1.39 12.92 -21.26
CA SER A 333 0.08 12.96 -21.39
C SER A 333 0.60 12.34 -22.69
N TYR A 334 1.88 12.61 -22.93
CA TYR A 334 2.68 12.42 -24.13
C TYR A 334 2.69 10.99 -24.73
N ASP A 335 2.39 9.94 -23.96
CA ASP A 335 2.63 8.53 -24.35
C ASP A 335 1.41 7.79 -24.95
N LEU A 336 0.25 8.44 -25.09
CA LEU A 336 -0.95 7.81 -25.69
C LEU A 336 -1.05 8.03 -27.22
N VAL A 337 -0.10 8.74 -27.83
CA VAL A 337 -0.10 8.98 -29.28
C VAL A 337 0.62 7.83 -29.96
N ASP A 338 -0.12 7.04 -30.73
CA ASP A 338 0.40 5.99 -31.60
C ASP A 338 1.54 6.57 -32.49
N PRO A 339 2.77 6.03 -32.43
CA PRO A 339 3.89 6.51 -33.23
C PRO A 339 3.66 6.39 -34.75
N HIS A 340 2.57 5.75 -35.17
CA HIS A 340 2.13 5.66 -36.57
C HIS A 340 1.14 6.75 -37.01
N SER A 341 0.72 7.67 -36.12
CA SER A 341 -0.18 8.76 -36.48
C SER A 341 0.58 9.93 -37.13
N SER A 342 0.49 10.04 -38.45
CA SER A 342 1.10 11.11 -39.26
C SER A 342 0.30 12.42 -39.19
N ALA A 343 0.13 12.98 -37.98
CA ALA A 343 -0.46 14.31 -37.78
C ALA A 343 0.62 15.33 -37.38
N PRO A 344 0.52 16.60 -37.81
CA PRO A 344 1.54 17.61 -37.55
C PRO A 344 1.74 17.85 -36.05
N LEU A 345 3.00 17.74 -35.59
CA LEU A 345 3.44 17.66 -34.19
C LEU A 345 3.10 18.87 -33.30
N ASP A 346 2.53 19.95 -33.83
CA ASP A 346 2.34 21.19 -33.08
C ASP A 346 1.01 21.26 -32.30
N ASP A 347 -0.02 20.51 -32.75
CA ASP A 347 -1.40 20.54 -32.22
C ASP A 347 -1.75 19.35 -31.30
N MET A 348 -0.94 18.28 -31.33
CA MET A 348 -1.16 17.03 -30.58
C MET A 348 -0.63 17.07 -29.14
N ARG A 349 -0.08 18.21 -28.70
CA ARG A 349 0.77 18.29 -27.50
C ARG A 349 0.01 18.29 -26.17
N ASN A 350 -1.31 18.43 -26.16
CA ASN A 350 -2.18 18.31 -24.98
C ASN A 350 -3.62 18.01 -25.42
N LEU A 351 -4.01 16.74 -25.50
CA LEU A 351 -5.41 16.39 -25.72
C LEU A 351 -6.23 16.76 -24.47
N GLU A 352 -7.07 17.78 -24.61
CA GLU A 352 -8.03 18.18 -23.58
C GLU A 352 -9.02 17.03 -23.33
N GLY A 353 -9.37 16.77 -22.08
CA GLY A 353 -10.33 15.75 -21.69
C GLY A 353 -11.24 16.19 -20.56
N ARG A 354 -12.14 15.28 -20.17
CA ARG A 354 -13.10 15.45 -19.10
C ARG A 354 -13.06 14.27 -18.15
N ILE A 355 -13.27 14.57 -16.88
CA ILE A 355 -13.68 13.62 -15.85
C ILE A 355 -15.12 13.95 -15.50
N TRP A 356 -15.99 12.95 -15.56
CA TRP A 356 -17.38 13.04 -15.11
C TRP A 356 -17.50 12.28 -13.80
N LEU A 357 -17.67 13.02 -12.70
CA LEU A 357 -17.94 12.45 -11.38
C LEU A 357 -19.43 12.14 -11.27
N TYR A 358 -19.76 10.88 -11.00
CA TYR A 358 -21.14 10.41 -10.91
C TYR A 358 -21.72 10.57 -9.50
N ASP A 359 -23.05 10.53 -9.39
CA ASP A 359 -23.76 10.64 -8.11
C ASP A 359 -23.45 9.51 -7.12
N ASP A 360 -23.00 8.35 -7.61
CA ASP A 360 -22.61 7.19 -6.80
C ASP A 360 -21.17 7.30 -6.24
N GLY A 361 -20.47 8.39 -6.53
CA GLY A 361 -19.08 8.62 -6.10
C GLY A 361 -18.02 7.96 -6.99
N THR A 362 -18.43 7.21 -8.02
CA THR A 362 -17.53 6.74 -9.08
C THR A 362 -17.34 7.81 -10.15
N PHE A 363 -16.43 7.61 -11.10
CA PHE A 363 -16.23 8.56 -12.19
C PHE A 363 -15.81 7.90 -13.48
N GLY A 364 -16.04 8.58 -14.59
CA GLY A 364 -15.49 8.22 -15.89
C GLY A 364 -14.57 9.31 -16.40
N PHE A 365 -13.66 8.97 -17.31
CA PHE A 365 -12.86 9.95 -18.02
C PHE A 365 -12.80 9.64 -19.52
N GLY A 366 -12.59 10.69 -20.31
CA GLY A 366 -12.49 10.61 -21.77
C GLY A 366 -11.79 11.85 -22.33
N PHE A 367 -11.23 11.73 -23.52
CA PHE A 367 -10.51 12.82 -24.19
C PHE A 367 -11.29 13.37 -25.39
N THR A 368 -11.02 14.62 -25.74
CA THR A 368 -11.60 15.26 -26.91
C THR A 368 -11.09 14.54 -28.16
N GLY A 369 -12.01 13.98 -28.94
CA GLY A 369 -11.69 13.16 -30.12
C GLY A 369 -11.83 11.65 -29.91
N SER A 370 -11.87 11.16 -28.66
CA SER A 370 -12.33 9.81 -28.36
C SER A 370 -13.83 9.83 -28.11
N ASN A 371 -14.60 9.01 -28.83
CA ASN A 371 -16.04 8.86 -28.59
C ASN A 371 -16.34 7.86 -27.46
N SER A 372 -15.42 7.72 -26.50
CA SER A 372 -15.46 6.69 -25.46
C SER A 372 -15.22 7.28 -24.07
N ILE A 373 -15.88 6.70 -23.05
CA ILE A 373 -15.67 6.98 -21.64
C ILE A 373 -15.19 5.70 -20.96
N ILE A 374 -14.04 5.78 -20.29
CA ILE A 374 -13.57 4.71 -19.39
C ILE A 374 -14.20 4.97 -18.02
N ASP A 375 -15.17 4.13 -17.65
CA ASP A 375 -15.76 4.14 -16.32
C ASP A 375 -14.85 3.46 -15.31
N LEU A 376 -14.55 4.18 -14.22
CA LEU A 376 -13.74 3.68 -13.12
C LEU A 376 -14.61 3.35 -11.91
N ARG A 377 -14.30 2.23 -11.25
CA ARG A 377 -14.94 1.77 -10.01
C ARG A 377 -13.89 1.53 -8.93
N HIS A 378 -14.32 1.53 -7.67
CA HIS A 378 -13.43 1.23 -6.54
C HIS A 378 -12.82 -0.17 -6.65
N VAL A 379 -11.52 -0.28 -6.34
CA VAL A 379 -10.86 -1.58 -6.16
C VAL A 379 -11.09 -2.11 -4.74
N SER A 380 -11.10 -1.24 -3.75
CA SER A 380 -11.36 -1.57 -2.35
C SER A 380 -12.36 -0.61 -1.72
N LEU A 381 -13.13 -1.12 -0.75
CA LEU A 381 -14.02 -0.36 0.12
C LEU A 381 -13.73 -0.80 1.56
N ASP A 382 -13.53 0.15 2.48
CA ASP A 382 -13.19 -0.08 3.88
C ASP A 382 -11.95 -0.99 4.08
N GLY A 383 -10.95 -0.83 3.21
CA GLY A 383 -9.72 -1.63 3.22
C GLY A 383 -9.87 -3.07 2.71
N CYS A 384 -11.04 -3.46 2.23
CA CYS A 384 -11.29 -4.77 1.63
C CYS A 384 -11.48 -4.66 0.12
N ILE A 385 -10.87 -5.56 -0.65
CA ILE A 385 -11.03 -5.58 -2.11
C ILE A 385 -12.45 -6.00 -2.53
N VAL A 386 -13.03 -5.24 -3.45
CA VAL A 386 -14.39 -5.42 -3.98
C VAL A 386 -14.37 -6.33 -5.22
N ASP A 387 -15.42 -7.15 -5.37
CA ASP A 387 -15.62 -8.11 -6.48
C ASP A 387 -14.47 -9.11 -6.65
N THR A 388 -14.21 -9.91 -5.63
CA THR A 388 -13.22 -11.00 -5.70
C THR A 388 -13.81 -12.24 -6.39
N SER A 389 -13.09 -12.80 -7.38
CA SER A 389 -13.43 -14.06 -8.06
C SER A 389 -12.80 -15.28 -7.40
#